data_AF-A0A7Y0X9U5-F1
#
_entry.id   AF-A0A7Y0X9U5-F1
#
_cell.length_a   1.000
_cell.length_b   1.000
_cell.length_c   1.000
_cell.angle_alpha   90.00
_cell.angle_beta   90.00
_cell.angle_gamma   90.00
#
_symmetry.space_group_name_H-M   'P 1'
#
loop_
_entity.id
_entity.type
_entity.pdbx_description
1 polymer ?
#
loop_
_entity_poly.entity_id
_entity_poly.type
_entity_poly.pdbx_seq_one_letter_code
_entity_poly.pdbx_strand_id
1 'polypeptide(L)'
;KTPIILPLLSISSRLSPRLICYVLFSGFCILGTYFGLHINDAIANTRAIGAVMGGLFGGPVVGFAVGFTGGIHRYSLGGFTDLACAISTTAEGVIGGLL
;
A
#
# COMPACT_ATOMS: atom_id res chain seq x y z
N LYS A 1 -1.94 35.37 -3.17
CA LYS A 1 -0.62 34.70 -3.00
C LYS A 1 -0.27 34.77 -1.52
N THR A 2 -0.80 33.86 -0.71
CA THR A 2 -0.67 33.88 0.75
C THR A 2 0.70 33.31 1.17
N PRO A 3 1.57 34.12 1.81
CA PRO A 3 2.98 33.78 2.07
C PRO A 3 3.18 32.72 3.17
N ILE A 4 2.12 32.28 3.84
CA ILE A 4 2.14 31.35 4.96
C ILE A 4 2.20 29.87 4.50
N ILE A 5 1.83 29.58 3.26
CA ILE A 5 1.80 28.21 2.70
C ILE A 5 3.19 27.78 2.17
N LEU A 6 4.05 28.76 1.85
CA LEU A 6 5.37 28.54 1.26
C LEU A 6 6.38 27.76 2.14
N PRO A 7 6.46 27.96 3.48
CA PRO A 7 7.35 27.16 4.33
C PRO A 7 6.81 25.75 4.60
N LEU A 8 5.49 25.53 4.47
CA LEU A 8 4.90 24.19 4.54
C LEU A 8 5.15 23.40 3.25
N LEU A 9 5.19 24.07 2.08
CA LEU A 9 5.59 23.45 0.82
C LEU A 9 7.10 23.16 0.73
N SER A 10 7.95 23.96 1.39
CA SER A 10 9.40 23.77 1.32
C SER A 10 9.91 22.58 2.16
N ILE A 11 9.14 22.13 3.15
CA ILE A 11 9.46 20.91 3.93
C ILE A 11 9.20 19.64 3.09
N SER A 12 8.17 19.67 2.22
CA SER A 12 7.82 18.56 1.31
C SER A 12 8.94 18.26 0.30
N SER A 13 9.78 19.25 0.00
CA SER A 13 10.88 19.16 -0.97
C SER A 13 12.03 18.22 -0.55
N ARG A 14 12.18 17.85 0.74
CA ARG A 14 13.33 17.04 1.18
C ARG A 14 13.13 15.54 1.06
N LEU A 15 11.90 15.03 1.07
CA LEU A 15 11.62 13.60 0.89
C LEU A 15 11.18 13.32 -0.55
N SER A 16 11.68 12.21 -1.11
CA SER A 16 11.22 11.76 -2.41
C SER A 16 9.71 11.48 -2.36
N PRO A 17 8.88 12.04 -3.25
CA PRO A 17 7.44 11.79 -3.30
C PRO A 17 7.08 10.30 -3.37
N ARG A 18 7.97 9.49 -3.96
CA ARG A 18 7.86 8.02 -4.03
C ARG A 18 7.95 7.37 -2.64
N LEU A 19 8.84 7.88 -1.78
CA LEU A 19 9.00 7.37 -0.42
C LEU A 19 7.79 7.70 0.44
N ILE A 20 7.23 8.89 0.27
CA ILE A 20 5.98 9.30 0.96
C ILE A 20 4.84 8.39 0.53
N CYS A 21 4.66 8.16 -0.77
CA CYS A 21 3.65 7.22 -1.28
C CYS A 21 3.87 5.82 -0.71
N TYR A 22 5.11 5.31 -0.74
CA TYR A 22 5.42 4.00 -0.20
C TYR A 22 5.00 3.85 1.27
N VAL A 23 5.42 4.78 2.14
CA VAL A 23 5.13 4.70 3.58
C VAL A 23 3.63 4.81 3.86
N LEU A 24 2.95 5.79 3.26
CA LEU A 24 1.53 6.03 3.49
C LEU A 24 0.67 4.84 3.03
N PHE A 25 0.88 4.39 1.79
CA PHE A 25 0.05 3.33 1.22
C PHE A 25 0.38 1.95 1.78
N SER A 26 1.63 1.70 2.21
CA SER A 26 1.97 0.49 2.99
C SER A 26 1.24 0.48 4.34
N GLY A 27 1.12 1.64 5.00
CA GLY A 27 0.31 1.80 6.20
C GLY A 27 -1.16 1.41 5.96
N PHE A 28 -1.77 1.87 4.87
CA PHE A 28 -3.14 1.47 4.51
C PHE A 28 -3.28 -0.01 4.18
N CYS A 29 -2.29 -0.64 3.53
CA CYS A 29 -2.32 -2.10 3.32
C CYS A 29 -2.33 -2.88 4.65
N ILE A 30 -1.48 -2.48 5.60
CA ILE A 30 -1.37 -3.13 6.91
C ILE A 30 -2.67 -2.94 7.68
N LEU A 31 -3.18 -1.70 7.77
CA LEU A 31 -4.45 -1.39 8.41
C LEU A 31 -5.63 -2.16 7.78
N GLY A 32 -5.68 -2.22 6.45
CA GLY A 32 -6.71 -2.97 5.72
C GLY A 32 -6.73 -4.45 6.11
N THR A 33 -5.57 -5.04 6.43
CA THR A 33 -5.47 -6.42 6.91
C THR A 33 -6.07 -6.59 8.30
N TYR A 34 -5.80 -5.67 9.22
CA TYR A 34 -6.34 -5.72 10.59
C TYR A 34 -7.84 -5.42 10.67
N PHE A 35 -8.36 -4.56 9.80
CA PHE A 35 -9.80 -4.30 9.69
C PHE A 35 -10.55 -5.37 8.88
N GLY A 36 -9.85 -6.40 8.39
CA GLY A 36 -10.47 -7.49 7.66
C GLY A 36 -11.35 -8.38 8.53
N LEU A 37 -12.41 -8.92 7.93
CA LEU A 37 -13.27 -9.91 8.57
C LEU A 37 -12.60 -11.29 8.50
N HIS A 38 -12.49 -11.93 9.67
CA HIS A 38 -11.91 -13.26 9.81
C HIS A 38 -13.01 -14.31 9.71
N ILE A 39 -12.93 -15.19 8.72
CA ILE A 39 -13.91 -16.27 8.49
C ILE A 39 -13.13 -17.55 8.19
N ASN A 40 -13.22 -18.56 9.06
CA ASN A 40 -12.57 -19.87 8.87
C ASN A 40 -11.07 -19.76 8.49
N ASP A 41 -10.30 -18.93 9.20
CA ASP A 41 -8.87 -18.65 8.91
C ASP A 41 -8.58 -17.93 7.56
N ALA A 42 -9.61 -17.49 6.83
CA ALA A 42 -9.49 -16.50 5.76
C ALA A 42 -9.74 -15.08 6.28
N ILE A 43 -9.11 -14.10 5.64
CA ILE A 43 -9.26 -12.68 5.97
C ILE A 43 -9.80 -11.93 4.76
N ALA A 44 -11.09 -11.61 4.77
CA ALA A 44 -11.72 -10.71 3.79
C ALA A 44 -11.36 -9.27 4.15
N ASN A 45 -10.49 -8.65 3.36
CA ASN A 45 -9.85 -7.37 3.72
C ASN A 45 -9.82 -6.39 2.54
N THR A 46 -9.60 -5.12 2.85
CA THR A 46 -9.46 -4.03 1.87
C THR A 46 -8.00 -3.64 1.60
N ARG A 47 -7.03 -4.55 1.84
CA ARG A 47 -5.58 -4.31 1.66
C ARG A 47 -5.24 -3.83 0.25
N ALA A 48 -5.91 -4.40 -0.76
CA ALA A 48 -5.73 -4.09 -2.17
C ALA A 48 -5.78 -2.58 -2.45
N ILE A 49 -6.62 -1.82 -1.72
CA ILE A 49 -6.78 -0.37 -1.90
C ILE A 49 -5.43 0.34 -1.69
N GLY A 50 -4.67 -0.04 -0.65
CA GLY A 50 -3.35 0.56 -0.40
C GLY A 50 -2.38 0.27 -1.56
N ALA A 51 -2.32 -0.98 -2.02
CA ALA A 51 -1.41 -1.40 -3.08
C ALA A 51 -1.73 -0.70 -4.42
N VAL A 52 -2.99 -0.71 -4.82
CA VAL A 52 -3.47 -0.09 -6.07
C VAL A 52 -3.23 1.41 -6.05
N MET A 53 -3.58 2.10 -4.95
CA MET A 53 -3.36 3.54 -4.83
C MET A 53 -1.86 3.88 -4.80
N GLY A 54 -1.04 3.06 -4.14
CA GLY A 54 0.42 3.19 -4.18
C GLY A 54 1.02 3.05 -5.57
N GLY A 55 0.46 2.15 -6.40
CA GLY A 55 0.77 2.03 -7.81
C GLY A 55 0.35 3.26 -8.60
N LEU A 56 -0.92 3.67 -8.47
CA LEU A 56 -1.50 4.76 -9.24
C LEU A 56 -0.79 6.10 -9.01
N PHE A 57 -0.40 6.41 -7.77
CA PHE A 57 0.28 7.68 -7.45
C PHE A 57 1.82 7.58 -7.48
N GLY A 58 2.38 6.41 -7.20
CA GLY A 58 3.82 6.20 -7.07
C GLY A 58 4.49 5.53 -8.27
N GLY A 59 3.71 5.06 -9.24
CA GLY A 59 4.16 4.24 -10.37
C GLY A 59 4.34 2.77 -10.01
N PRO A 60 4.68 1.92 -11.00
CA PRO A 60 4.64 0.46 -10.86
C PRO A 60 5.67 -0.07 -9.85
N VAL A 61 6.81 0.61 -9.71
CA VAL A 61 7.85 0.24 -8.73
C VAL A 61 7.38 0.49 -7.28
N VAL A 62 6.69 1.62 -7.05
CA VAL A 62 6.15 1.92 -5.70
C VAL A 62 4.95 1.02 -5.41
N GLY A 63 4.07 0.81 -6.38
CA GLY A 63 2.95 -0.14 -6.25
C GLY A 63 3.41 -1.56 -5.94
N PHE A 64 4.45 -2.05 -6.63
CA PHE A 64 5.10 -3.32 -6.29
C PHE A 64 5.58 -3.34 -4.84
N ALA A 65 6.35 -2.33 -4.42
CA ALA A 65 6.92 -2.28 -3.08
C ALA A 65 5.82 -2.24 -1.99
N VAL A 66 4.79 -1.41 -2.18
CA VAL A 66 3.65 -1.33 -1.25
C VAL A 66 2.89 -2.66 -1.19
N GLY A 67 2.56 -3.22 -2.36
CA GLY A 67 1.82 -4.48 -2.45
C GLY A 67 2.58 -5.66 -1.88
N PHE A 68 3.90 -5.72 -2.11
CA PHE A 68 4.79 -6.73 -1.55
C PHE A 68 4.89 -6.63 -0.03
N THR A 69 5.08 -5.43 0.51
CA THR A 69 5.13 -5.21 1.97
C THR A 69 3.81 -5.59 2.64
N GLY A 70 2.67 -5.18 2.07
CA GLY A 70 1.35 -5.57 2.57
C GLY A 70 1.08 -7.07 2.44
N GLY A 71 1.52 -7.67 1.35
CA GLY A 71 1.40 -9.09 1.06
C GLY A 71 2.19 -9.96 2.02
N ILE A 72 3.47 -9.64 2.26
CA ILE A 72 4.30 -10.32 3.27
C ILE A 72 3.71 -10.17 4.66
N HIS A 73 3.25 -8.96 5.01
CA HIS A 73 2.61 -8.74 6.30
C HIS A 73 1.41 -9.69 6.48
N ARG A 74 0.54 -9.82 5.47
CA ARG A 74 -0.56 -10.79 5.52
C ARG A 74 -0.08 -12.24 5.54
N TYR A 75 0.94 -12.56 4.77
CA TYR A 75 1.50 -13.90 4.71
C TYR A 75 1.97 -14.36 6.09
N SER A 76 2.62 -13.47 6.85
CA SER A 76 3.11 -13.77 8.20
C SER A 76 2.02 -14.09 9.23
N LEU A 77 0.76 -13.75 8.94
CA LEU A 77 -0.38 -14.05 9.83
C LEU A 77 -0.95 -15.46 9.62
N GLY A 78 -0.54 -16.17 8.56
CA GLY A 78 -0.96 -17.55 8.28
C GLY A 78 -2.41 -17.72 7.81
N GLY A 79 -2.83 -18.97 7.60
CA GLY A 79 -4.17 -19.34 7.15
C GLY A 79 -4.22 -19.65 5.64
N PHE A 80 -5.22 -20.41 5.20
CA PHE A 80 -5.20 -21.05 3.87
C PHE A 80 -5.20 -20.10 2.66
N THR A 81 -5.44 -18.80 2.87
CA THR A 81 -5.48 -17.75 1.82
C THR A 81 -4.24 -16.86 1.79
N ASP A 82 -3.29 -17.08 2.69
CA ASP A 82 -2.16 -16.19 2.95
C ASP A 82 -1.27 -15.96 1.72
N LEU A 83 -0.86 -17.02 1.01
CA LEU A 83 -0.01 -16.99 -0.16
C LEU A 83 -0.72 -16.34 -1.35
N ALA A 84 -1.98 -16.73 -1.59
CA ALA A 84 -2.80 -16.17 -2.65
C ALA A 84 -2.99 -14.66 -2.45
N CYS A 85 -3.28 -14.23 -1.22
CA CYS A 85 -3.39 -12.82 -0.85
C CYS A 85 -2.07 -12.07 -1.03
N ALA A 86 -0.93 -12.67 -0.68
CA ALA A 86 0.36 -12.03 -0.83
C ALA A 86 0.70 -11.76 -2.30
N ILE A 87 0.47 -12.76 -3.16
CA ILE A 87 0.68 -12.65 -4.61
C ILE A 87 -0.32 -11.65 -5.21
N SER A 88 -1.61 -11.75 -4.87
CA SER A 88 -2.65 -10.87 -5.44
C SER A 88 -2.40 -9.42 -5.09
N THR A 89 -2.11 -9.10 -3.82
CA THR A 89 -1.84 -7.73 -3.39
C THR A 89 -0.61 -7.14 -4.08
N THR A 90 0.44 -7.94 -4.28
CA THR A 90 1.63 -7.50 -5.02
C THR A 90 1.29 -7.20 -6.48
N ALA A 91 0.54 -8.10 -7.13
CA ALA A 91 0.13 -7.94 -8.52
C ALA A 91 -0.81 -6.74 -8.72
N GLU A 92 -1.80 -6.56 -7.84
CA GLU A 92 -2.71 -5.40 -7.82
C GLU A 92 -1.94 -4.08 -7.74
N GLY A 93 -0.89 -4.01 -6.92
CA GLY A 93 -0.03 -2.83 -6.83
C GLY A 93 0.75 -2.55 -8.12
N VAL A 94 1.31 -3.59 -8.76
CA VAL A 94 1.98 -3.45 -10.06
C VAL A 94 1.00 -2.99 -11.13
N ILE A 95 -0.14 -3.66 -11.24
CA ILE A 95 -1.19 -3.35 -12.23
C ILE A 95 -1.68 -1.91 -12.02
N GLY A 96 -1.94 -1.50 -10.77
CA GLY A 96 -2.36 -0.15 -10.44
C GLY A 96 -1.36 0.93 -10.87
N GLY A 97 -0.06 0.62 -10.93
CA GLY A 97 0.96 1.55 -11.42
C GLY A 97 1.25 1.47 -12.92
N LEU A 98 0.68 0.48 -13.62
CA LEU A 98 0.75 0.38 -15.08
C LEU A 98 -0.45 1.06 -15.77
N LEU A 99 -1.51 1.38 -15.01
CA LEU A 99 -2.68 2.15 -15.44
C LEU A 99 -2.41 3.66 -15.39
#